data_AF-A0A2N1NY17-F1
#
_entry.id   AF-A0A2N1NY17-F1
#
_cell.length_a   1.000
_cell.length_b   1.000
_cell.length_c   1.000
_cell.angle_alpha   90.00
_cell.angle_beta   90.00
_cell.angle_gamma   90.00
#
_symmetry.space_group_name_H-M   'P 1'
#
loop_
_entity.id
_entity.type
_entity.pdbx_description
1 polymer ?
#
loop_
_entity_poly.entity_id
_entity_poly.type
_entity_poly.pdbx_seq_one_letter_code
_entity_poly.pdbx_strand_id
1 'polypeptide(L)'
;MELQHRFISIQSVHKVIQAIIVNPGSADTHPKGTSEPSQLEKFWSFVISPSEITSSNAVNNITLLVQSGAISWNDALNKLTDSLSTLSGVQLDNVIIGITNILLYQVDTQTDSSLEYNCPFRVRGGMTHPYILIISTKTNESWSFLLTQIERIFDMSRLEFIKSKTPEKRSAFLRNILNMIHPFLDFIILDGVQGKFELQKYWTSTLVHFLIQIVYQNIDDKEFIELRERALKYLLSIIQKIPLSSITSYINYDVKNSTLYLLIQSF
;
A
#
# COMPACT_ATOMS: atom_id res chain seq x y z
N MET A 1 34.48 8.60 -5.50
CA MET A 1 34.37 7.15 -5.25
C MET A 1 32.92 6.72 -5.01
N GLU A 2 32.18 7.36 -4.09
CA GLU A 2 30.75 7.03 -3.83
C GLU A 2 29.85 7.13 -5.07
N LEU A 3 29.94 8.21 -5.86
CA LEU A 3 29.15 8.38 -7.08
C LEU A 3 29.37 7.25 -8.11
N GLN A 4 30.59 6.72 -8.19
CA GLN A 4 30.94 5.63 -9.09
C GLN A 4 30.33 4.31 -8.61
N HIS A 5 30.35 4.03 -7.30
CA HIS A 5 29.65 2.88 -6.73
C HIS A 5 28.13 2.95 -6.92
N ARG A 6 27.53 4.13 -6.74
CA ARG A 6 26.09 4.34 -7.00
C ARG A 6 25.72 4.03 -8.44
N PHE A 7 26.52 4.53 -9.38
CA PHE A 7 26.31 4.31 -10.80
C PHE A 7 26.43 2.84 -11.20
N ILE A 8 27.43 2.13 -10.66
CA ILE A 8 27.62 0.69 -10.90
C ILE A 8 26.44 -0.13 -10.37
N SER A 9 25.95 0.17 -9.16
CA SER A 9 24.77 -0.50 -8.59
C SER A 9 23.53 -0.29 -9.48
N ILE A 10 23.31 0.95 -9.95
CA ILE A 10 22.16 1.28 -10.81
C ILE A 10 22.23 0.51 -12.14
N GLN A 11 23.41 0.50 -12.78
CA GLN A 11 23.60 -0.23 -14.04
C GLN A 11 23.43 -1.74 -13.86
N SER A 12 23.86 -2.30 -12.73
CA SER A 12 23.75 -3.74 -12.46
C SER A 12 22.29 -4.17 -12.32
N VAL A 13 21.50 -3.41 -11.55
CA VAL A 13 20.06 -3.61 -11.43
C VAL A 13 19.37 -3.49 -12.79
N HIS A 14 19.69 -2.44 -13.55
CA HIS A 14 19.10 -2.21 -14.87
C HIS A 14 19.40 -3.34 -15.88
N LYS A 15 20.64 -3.85 -15.91
CA LYS A 15 21.01 -4.97 -16.79
C LYS A 15 20.19 -6.23 -16.50
N VAL A 16 19.99 -6.56 -15.23
CA VAL A 16 19.19 -7.73 -14.83
C VAL A 16 17.72 -7.53 -15.22
N ILE A 17 17.16 -6.35 -14.95
CA ILE A 17 15.77 -6.03 -15.34
C ILE A 17 15.57 -6.15 -16.86
N GLN A 18 16.47 -5.58 -17.65
CA GLN A 18 16.39 -5.66 -19.11
C GLN A 18 16.48 -7.12 -19.59
N ALA A 19 17.36 -7.93 -19.00
CA ALA A 19 17.44 -9.35 -19.33
C ALA A 19 16.13 -10.10 -19.02
N ILE A 20 15.48 -9.80 -17.89
CA ILE A 20 14.18 -10.39 -17.52
C ILE A 20 13.09 -9.96 -18.51
N ILE A 21 13.02 -8.67 -18.86
CA ILE A 21 11.99 -8.15 -19.77
C ILE A 21 12.14 -8.75 -21.18
N VAL A 22 13.38 -8.90 -21.67
CA VAL A 22 13.65 -9.44 -23.01
C VAL A 22 13.31 -10.92 -23.11
N ASN A 23 13.54 -11.70 -22.05
CA ASN A 23 13.24 -13.14 -22.07
C ASN A 23 12.62 -13.65 -20.75
N PRO A 24 11.35 -13.30 -20.48
CA PRO A 24 10.70 -13.61 -19.21
C PRO A 24 10.63 -15.12 -18.91
N GLY A 25 10.37 -15.94 -19.94
CA GLY A 25 10.25 -17.39 -19.78
C GLY A 25 11.55 -18.11 -19.36
N SER A 26 12.69 -17.44 -19.47
CA SER A 26 13.99 -17.94 -19.02
C SER A 26 14.50 -17.27 -17.73
N ALA A 27 13.81 -16.25 -17.22
CA ALA A 27 14.27 -15.42 -16.12
C ALA A 27 14.49 -16.21 -14.82
N ASP A 28 13.68 -17.25 -14.62
CA ASP A 28 13.74 -18.14 -13.45
C ASP A 28 14.55 -19.43 -13.72
N THR A 29 15.10 -19.58 -14.93
CA THR A 29 15.93 -20.75 -15.26
C THR A 29 17.38 -20.51 -14.84
N HIS A 30 17.96 -21.49 -14.15
CA HIS A 30 19.41 -21.50 -13.91
C HIS A 30 20.15 -21.79 -15.21
N PRO A 31 21.30 -21.13 -15.47
CA PRO A 31 22.15 -21.51 -16.58
C PRO A 31 22.56 -22.98 -16.43
N LYS A 32 22.42 -23.78 -17.50
CA LYS A 32 22.68 -25.22 -17.46
C LYS A 32 24.11 -25.50 -16.98
N GLY A 33 24.23 -26.28 -15.90
CA GLY A 33 25.52 -26.74 -15.36
C GLY A 33 26.25 -25.74 -14.46
N THR A 34 25.62 -24.64 -14.04
CA THR A 34 26.21 -23.69 -13.10
C THR A 34 25.39 -23.60 -11.80
N SER A 35 26.06 -23.24 -10.70
CA SER A 35 25.42 -22.88 -9.43
C SER A 35 25.03 -21.39 -9.38
N GLU A 36 24.98 -20.71 -10.54
CA GLU A 36 24.67 -19.29 -10.57
C GLU A 36 23.18 -19.05 -10.35
N PRO A 37 22.82 -17.99 -9.60
CA PRO A 37 21.43 -17.64 -9.41
C PRO A 37 20.78 -17.22 -10.72
N SER A 38 19.49 -17.53 -10.85
CA SER A 38 18.65 -17.07 -11.97
C SER A 38 18.59 -15.54 -12.02
N GLN A 39 18.14 -14.96 -13.13
CA GLN A 39 18.01 -13.50 -13.22
C GLN A 39 16.98 -12.98 -12.21
N LEU A 40 15.92 -13.75 -11.97
CA LEU A 40 14.89 -13.43 -11.00
C LEU A 40 15.43 -13.49 -9.56
N GLU A 41 16.24 -14.50 -9.23
CA GLU A 41 16.93 -14.58 -7.93
C GLU A 41 17.92 -13.43 -7.73
N LYS A 42 18.70 -13.09 -8.76
CA LYS A 42 19.58 -11.92 -8.75
C LYS A 42 18.78 -10.65 -8.48
N PHE A 43 17.65 -10.47 -9.13
CA PHE A 43 16.76 -9.33 -8.91
C PHE A 43 16.23 -9.26 -7.47
N TRP A 44 15.70 -10.36 -6.93
CA TRP A 44 15.18 -10.38 -5.56
C TRP A 44 16.28 -10.12 -4.51
N SER A 45 17.52 -10.58 -4.77
CA SER A 45 18.64 -10.24 -3.88
C SER A 45 18.99 -8.74 -3.89
N PHE A 46 18.75 -8.03 -5.01
CA PHE A 46 18.86 -6.57 -5.04
C PHE A 46 17.75 -5.89 -4.25
N VAL A 47 16.51 -6.38 -4.32
CA VAL A 47 15.37 -5.84 -3.58
C VAL A 47 15.63 -5.81 -2.07
N ILE A 48 16.16 -6.91 -1.52
CA ILE A 48 16.47 -7.03 -0.08
C ILE A 48 17.90 -6.60 0.27
N SER A 49 18.61 -5.96 -0.66
CA SER A 49 20.00 -5.55 -0.46
C SER A 49 20.14 -4.56 0.71
N PRO A 50 21.19 -4.65 1.55
CA PRO A 50 21.47 -3.65 2.59
C PRO A 50 21.88 -2.29 2.01
N SER A 51 22.25 -2.24 0.72
CA SER A 51 22.48 -0.98 0.01
C SER A 51 21.16 -0.31 -0.31
N GLU A 52 20.86 0.79 0.37
CA GLU A 52 19.67 1.63 0.15
C GLU A 52 19.43 1.92 -1.33
N ILE A 53 20.47 2.34 -2.06
CA ILE A 53 20.37 2.73 -3.47
C ILE A 53 20.08 1.53 -4.36
N THR A 54 20.67 0.36 -4.04
CA THR A 54 20.43 -0.87 -4.79
C THR A 54 19.00 -1.37 -4.57
N SER A 55 18.56 -1.42 -3.30
CA SER A 55 17.21 -1.81 -2.91
C SER A 55 16.16 -0.87 -3.48
N SER A 56 16.31 0.44 -3.29
CA SER A 56 15.39 1.45 -3.81
C SER A 56 15.26 1.37 -5.33
N ASN A 57 16.38 1.25 -6.06
CA ASN A 57 16.33 1.11 -7.51
C ASN A 57 15.66 -0.20 -7.94
N ALA A 58 16.00 -1.33 -7.32
CA ALA A 58 15.36 -2.61 -7.64
C ALA A 58 13.83 -2.56 -7.38
N VAL A 59 13.42 -2.03 -6.23
CA VAL A 59 12.01 -1.92 -5.85
C VAL A 59 11.23 -1.01 -6.79
N ASN A 60 11.79 0.15 -7.15
CA ASN A 60 11.14 1.08 -8.09
C ASN A 60 10.89 0.46 -9.47
N ASN A 61 11.62 -0.58 -9.84
CA ASN A 61 11.45 -1.27 -11.12
C ASN A 61 10.57 -2.53 -11.02
N ILE A 62 10.08 -2.93 -9.84
CA ILE A 62 9.18 -4.10 -9.72
C ILE A 62 7.91 -3.87 -10.55
N THR A 63 7.32 -2.68 -10.51
CA THR A 63 6.12 -2.36 -11.29
C THR A 63 6.34 -2.50 -12.79
N LEU A 64 7.55 -2.21 -13.29
CA LEU A 64 7.88 -2.42 -14.71
C LEU A 64 7.92 -3.91 -15.08
N LEU A 65 8.44 -4.77 -14.20
CA LEU A 65 8.42 -6.22 -14.40
C LEU A 65 7.00 -6.80 -14.36
N VAL A 66 6.14 -6.23 -13.52
CA VAL A 66 4.72 -6.59 -13.48
C VAL A 66 4.00 -6.11 -14.75
N GLN A 67 4.25 -4.88 -15.19
CA GLN A 67 3.67 -4.29 -16.40
C GLN A 67 4.06 -5.03 -17.68
N SER A 68 5.30 -5.53 -17.75
CA SER A 68 5.77 -6.33 -18.89
C SER A 68 5.21 -7.76 -18.89
N GLY A 69 4.52 -8.17 -17.82
CA GLY A 69 4.04 -9.54 -17.63
C GLY A 69 5.15 -10.53 -17.26
N ALA A 70 6.36 -10.06 -16.94
CA ALA A 70 7.47 -10.94 -16.57
C ALA A 70 7.29 -11.58 -15.21
N ILE A 71 6.55 -10.93 -14.31
CA ILE A 71 6.12 -11.46 -13.01
C ILE A 71 4.66 -11.07 -12.80
N SER A 72 3.83 -11.96 -12.24
CA SER A 72 2.47 -11.56 -11.87
C SER A 72 2.49 -10.60 -10.68
N TRP A 73 1.55 -9.66 -10.61
CA TRP A 73 1.44 -8.75 -9.46
C TRP A 73 1.26 -9.51 -8.13
N ASN A 74 0.57 -10.66 -8.17
CA ASN A 74 0.33 -11.50 -7.00
C ASN A 74 1.63 -12.15 -6.50
N ASP A 75 2.43 -12.72 -7.41
CA ASP A 75 3.71 -13.33 -7.05
C ASP A 75 4.69 -12.28 -6.51
N ALA A 76 4.69 -11.08 -7.10
CA ALA A 76 5.51 -9.97 -6.62
C ALA A 76 5.11 -9.54 -5.19
N LEU A 77 3.82 -9.40 -4.89
CA LEU A 77 3.34 -9.08 -3.55
C LEU A 77 3.68 -10.18 -2.54
N ASN A 78 3.52 -11.45 -2.91
CA ASN A 78 3.88 -12.58 -2.05
C ASN A 78 5.38 -12.55 -1.73
N LYS A 79 6.25 -12.43 -2.73
CA LYS A 79 7.70 -12.35 -2.50
C LYS A 79 8.11 -11.17 -1.62
N LEU A 80 7.51 -10.00 -1.81
CA LEU A 80 7.77 -8.83 -0.96
C LEU A 80 7.30 -9.06 0.47
N THR A 81 6.10 -9.61 0.67
CA THR A 81 5.54 -9.86 2.00
C THR A 81 6.26 -10.99 2.74
N ASP A 82 6.71 -12.03 2.04
CA ASP A 82 7.54 -13.12 2.62
C ASP A 82 8.87 -12.60 3.17
N SER A 83 9.44 -11.57 2.53
CA SER A 83 10.70 -10.97 2.97
C SER A 83 10.59 -10.06 4.20
N LEU A 84 9.37 -9.69 4.63
CA LEU A 84 9.16 -8.66 5.66
C LEU A 84 9.92 -8.94 6.94
N SER A 85 9.95 -10.19 7.40
CA SER A 85 10.59 -10.57 8.67
C SER A 85 12.06 -10.17 8.75
N THR A 86 12.79 -10.17 7.61
CA THR A 86 14.23 -9.89 7.53
C THR A 86 14.56 -8.42 7.29
N LEU A 87 13.57 -7.58 6.99
CA LEU A 87 13.80 -6.17 6.63
C LEU A 87 13.75 -5.25 7.85
N SER A 88 14.48 -4.14 7.78
CA SER A 88 14.44 -3.07 8.78
C SER A 88 14.84 -1.72 8.16
N GLY A 89 14.52 -0.63 8.85
CA GLY A 89 14.83 0.74 8.47
C GLY A 89 14.45 1.06 7.02
N VAL A 90 15.42 1.58 6.27
CA VAL A 90 15.21 2.03 4.89
C VAL A 90 14.85 0.89 3.94
N GLN A 91 15.29 -0.34 4.20
CA GLN A 91 14.92 -1.48 3.36
C GLN A 91 13.43 -1.82 3.49
N LEU A 92 12.91 -1.74 4.72
CA LEU A 92 11.49 -1.92 4.99
C LEU A 92 10.67 -0.82 4.28
N ASP A 93 11.10 0.44 4.38
CA ASP A 93 10.44 1.56 3.70
C ASP A 93 10.41 1.36 2.16
N ASN A 94 11.56 1.03 1.57
CA ASN A 94 11.64 0.73 0.13
C ASN A 94 10.65 -0.37 -0.27
N VAL A 95 10.59 -1.49 0.46
CA VAL A 95 9.65 -2.58 0.15
C VAL A 95 8.19 -2.15 0.32
N ILE A 96 7.86 -1.34 1.33
CA ILE A 96 6.52 -0.78 1.50
C ILE A 96 6.15 0.14 0.32
N ILE A 97 7.10 0.95 -0.18
CA ILE A 97 6.93 1.74 -1.42
C ILE A 97 6.65 0.83 -2.62
N GLY A 98 7.38 -0.28 -2.76
CA GLY A 98 7.18 -1.27 -3.82
C GLY A 98 5.79 -1.90 -3.81
N ILE A 99 5.36 -2.37 -2.64
CA ILE A 99 4.02 -2.92 -2.41
C ILE A 99 2.97 -1.87 -2.81
N THR A 100 3.14 -0.62 -2.37
CA THR A 100 2.23 0.50 -2.70
C THR A 100 2.13 0.71 -4.20
N ASN A 101 3.25 0.71 -4.92
CA ASN A 101 3.26 0.92 -6.37
C ASN A 101 2.53 -0.21 -7.13
N ILE A 102 2.66 -1.46 -6.66
CA ILE A 102 1.93 -2.61 -7.24
C ILE A 102 0.43 -2.49 -6.98
N LEU A 103 0.02 -2.10 -5.77
CA LEU A 103 -1.39 -1.85 -5.44
C LEU A 103 -1.99 -0.74 -6.31
N LEU A 104 -1.28 0.36 -6.49
CA LEU A 104 -1.69 1.45 -7.37
C LEU A 104 -1.80 1.00 -8.83
N TYR A 105 -0.85 0.21 -9.32
CA TYR A 105 -0.92 -0.37 -10.67
C TYR A 105 -2.13 -1.29 -10.84
N GLN A 106 -2.45 -2.12 -9.84
CA GLN A 106 -3.62 -2.98 -9.88
C GLN A 106 -4.94 -2.18 -9.92
N VAL A 107 -5.02 -1.07 -9.19
CA VAL A 107 -6.16 -0.15 -9.28
C VAL A 107 -6.22 0.53 -10.66
N ASP A 108 -5.08 0.97 -11.18
CA ASP A 108 -4.94 1.65 -12.47
C ASP A 108 -5.47 0.81 -13.63
N THR A 109 -5.07 -0.45 -13.70
CA THR A 109 -5.50 -1.39 -14.76
C THR A 109 -7.00 -1.68 -14.76
N GLN A 110 -7.71 -1.39 -13.67
CA GLN A 110 -9.15 -1.60 -13.57
C GLN A 110 -9.98 -0.33 -13.80
N THR A 111 -9.36 0.82 -14.10
CA THR A 111 -10.11 2.06 -14.40
C THR A 111 -10.82 2.02 -15.75
N ASP A 112 -10.41 1.11 -16.62
CA ASP A 112 -10.94 0.95 -17.98
C ASP A 112 -12.13 -0.01 -18.04
N SER A 113 -12.43 -0.71 -16.94
CA SER A 113 -13.59 -1.58 -16.84
C SER A 113 -14.84 -0.78 -16.47
N SER A 114 -15.95 -1.06 -17.16
CA SER A 114 -17.27 -0.59 -16.72
C SER A 114 -17.77 -1.27 -15.44
N LEU A 115 -17.05 -2.29 -14.96
CA LEU A 115 -17.35 -3.02 -13.74
C LEU A 115 -16.78 -2.28 -12.53
N GLU A 116 -17.51 -2.29 -11.42
CA GLU A 116 -17.01 -1.75 -10.16
C GLU A 116 -15.78 -2.56 -9.70
N TYR A 117 -14.74 -1.85 -9.27
CA TYR A 117 -13.52 -2.46 -8.75
C TYR A 117 -13.82 -3.33 -7.54
N ASN A 118 -13.46 -4.60 -7.64
CA ASN A 118 -13.53 -5.54 -6.54
C ASN A 118 -12.12 -5.74 -5.98
N CYS A 119 -11.89 -5.23 -4.78
CA CYS A 119 -10.64 -5.43 -4.07
C CYS A 119 -10.39 -6.94 -3.89
N PRO A 120 -9.25 -7.47 -4.38
CA PRO A 120 -8.95 -8.90 -4.23
C PRO A 120 -8.54 -9.25 -2.80
N PHE A 121 -8.23 -8.23 -1.98
CA PHE A 121 -7.71 -8.39 -0.64
C PHE A 121 -8.82 -8.39 0.41
N ARG A 122 -8.58 -9.09 1.51
CA ARG A 122 -9.50 -9.21 2.65
C ARG A 122 -8.78 -8.98 3.98
N VAL A 123 -9.57 -8.73 5.02
CA VAL A 123 -9.07 -8.67 6.40
C VAL A 123 -8.64 -10.06 6.89
N ARG A 124 -9.51 -11.06 6.67
CA ARG A 124 -9.29 -12.47 7.03
C ARG A 124 -9.91 -13.39 5.97
N GLY A 125 -9.34 -14.58 5.81
CA GLY A 125 -9.87 -15.64 4.93
C GLY A 125 -9.73 -15.31 3.44
N GLY A 126 -8.73 -15.89 2.79
CA GLY A 126 -8.35 -15.60 1.40
C GLY A 126 -7.04 -14.82 1.33
N MET A 127 -6.90 -13.95 0.33
CA MET A 127 -5.69 -13.13 0.16
C MET A 127 -5.71 -11.94 1.13
N THR A 128 -4.87 -11.99 2.17
CA THR A 128 -4.77 -10.91 3.16
C THR A 128 -4.16 -9.65 2.53
N HIS A 129 -4.69 -8.48 2.89
CA HIS A 129 -4.16 -7.21 2.37
C HIS A 129 -2.68 -7.00 2.76
N PRO A 130 -1.78 -6.61 1.83
CA PRO A 130 -0.36 -6.47 2.12
C PRO A 130 -0.03 -5.54 3.30
N TYR A 131 -0.73 -4.42 3.45
CA TYR A 131 -0.54 -3.53 4.61
C TYR A 131 -0.90 -4.19 5.95
N ILE A 132 -1.88 -5.11 5.97
CA ILE A 132 -2.22 -5.88 7.17
C ILE A 132 -1.05 -6.82 7.50
N LEU A 133 -0.46 -7.49 6.51
CA LEU A 133 0.71 -8.34 6.70
C LEU A 133 1.92 -7.54 7.19
N ILE A 134 2.15 -6.34 6.65
CA ILE A 134 3.22 -5.42 7.07
C ILE A 134 3.06 -5.05 8.54
N ILE A 135 1.91 -4.48 8.94
CA ILE A 135 1.71 -4.03 10.33
C ILE A 135 1.65 -5.20 11.32
N SER A 136 1.20 -6.38 10.87
CA SER A 136 1.20 -7.58 11.72
C SER A 136 2.61 -8.12 11.93
N THR A 137 3.50 -8.01 10.95
CA THR A 137 4.88 -8.51 11.02
C THR A 137 5.86 -7.50 11.65
N LYS A 138 5.74 -6.22 11.29
CA LYS A 138 6.65 -5.13 11.68
C LYS A 138 5.91 -4.01 12.41
N THR A 139 5.12 -4.38 13.40
CA THR A 139 4.10 -3.52 14.01
C THR A 139 4.57 -2.14 14.47
N ASN A 140 5.71 -2.04 15.15
CA ASN A 140 6.16 -0.76 15.71
C ASN A 140 6.94 0.07 14.69
N GLU A 141 7.62 -0.59 13.76
CA GLU A 141 8.55 0.05 12.81
C GLU A 141 7.84 0.50 11.53
N SER A 142 6.80 -0.21 11.10
CA SER A 142 6.15 0.03 9.80
C SER A 142 5.09 1.12 9.80
N TRP A 143 4.56 1.52 10.97
CA TRP A 143 3.42 2.44 11.02
C TRP A 143 3.69 3.77 10.32
N SER A 144 4.84 4.41 10.59
CA SER A 144 5.20 5.69 9.96
C SER A 144 5.31 5.55 8.45
N PHE A 145 5.94 4.48 7.96
CA PHE A 145 6.08 4.22 6.53
C PHE A 145 4.73 3.97 5.86
N LEU A 146 3.86 3.17 6.49
CA LEU A 146 2.50 2.91 6.01
C LEU A 146 1.67 4.19 5.95
N LEU A 147 1.74 5.04 6.99
CA LEU A 147 1.03 6.32 7.01
C LEU A 147 1.52 7.22 5.88
N THR A 148 2.84 7.36 5.70
CA THR A 148 3.41 8.13 4.58
C THR A 148 2.96 7.60 3.23
N GLN A 149 2.86 6.28 3.04
CA GLN A 149 2.34 5.73 1.80
C GLN A 149 0.83 5.97 1.62
N ILE A 150 0.03 5.92 2.69
CA ILE A 150 -1.39 6.28 2.63
C ILE A 150 -1.54 7.74 2.23
N GLU A 151 -0.84 8.65 2.89
CA GLU A 151 -0.83 10.07 2.53
C GLU A 151 -0.41 10.27 1.07
N ARG A 152 0.64 9.57 0.62
CA ARG A 152 1.10 9.60 -0.77
C ARG A 152 0.05 9.11 -1.77
N ILE A 153 -0.71 8.06 -1.43
CA ILE A 153 -1.74 7.50 -2.33
C ILE A 153 -2.83 8.54 -2.61
N PHE A 154 -3.17 9.35 -1.61
CA PHE A 154 -4.16 10.44 -1.73
C PHE A 154 -3.52 11.81 -1.89
N ASP A 155 -2.21 11.90 -2.15
CA ASP A 155 -1.54 13.17 -2.37
C ASP A 155 -1.95 13.74 -3.73
N MET A 156 -2.83 14.72 -3.61
CA MET A 156 -3.51 15.43 -4.69
C MET A 156 -2.54 16.17 -5.62
N SER A 157 -1.37 16.57 -5.12
CA SER A 157 -0.35 17.25 -5.91
C SER A 157 0.34 16.31 -6.90
N ARG A 158 0.39 15.01 -6.58
CA ARG A 158 1.03 13.96 -7.37
C ARG A 158 0.11 13.33 -8.41
N LEU A 159 -1.12 13.82 -8.52
CA LEU A 159 -2.09 13.42 -9.53
C LEU A 159 -1.71 13.88 -10.95
N GLU A 160 -0.49 14.37 -11.20
CA GLU A 160 0.02 14.60 -12.56
C GLU A 160 -0.11 13.37 -13.45
N PHE A 161 0.08 12.17 -12.88
CA PHE A 161 -0.18 10.91 -13.58
C PHE A 161 -1.67 10.75 -13.96
N ILE A 162 -2.58 11.19 -13.08
CA ILE A 162 -4.03 11.16 -13.27
C ILE A 162 -4.50 12.25 -14.25
N LYS A 163 -3.84 13.41 -14.30
CA LYS A 163 -4.16 14.50 -15.25
C LYS A 163 -4.10 14.03 -16.71
N SER A 164 -3.31 13.01 -17.02
CA SER A 164 -3.27 12.39 -18.36
C SER A 164 -4.53 11.58 -18.72
N LYS A 165 -5.39 11.27 -17.75
CA LYS A 165 -6.61 10.47 -17.92
C LYS A 165 -7.84 11.34 -18.14
N THR A 166 -8.89 10.75 -18.72
CA THR A 166 -10.22 11.39 -18.82
C THR A 166 -10.87 11.52 -17.44
N PRO A 167 -11.71 12.55 -17.19
CA PRO A 167 -12.37 12.77 -15.91
C PRO A 167 -13.03 11.51 -15.30
N GLU A 168 -13.65 10.68 -16.15
CA GLU A 168 -14.31 9.44 -15.74
C GLU A 168 -13.31 8.42 -15.18
N LYS A 169 -12.17 8.24 -15.86
CA LYS A 169 -11.10 7.35 -15.40
C LYS A 169 -10.44 7.87 -14.12
N ARG A 170 -10.38 9.19 -13.93
CA ARG A 170 -9.88 9.80 -12.69
C ARG A 170 -10.82 9.53 -11.53
N SER A 171 -12.12 9.79 -11.70
CA SER A 171 -13.13 9.49 -10.68
C SER A 171 -13.13 8.01 -10.31
N ALA A 172 -13.07 7.13 -11.32
CA ALA A 172 -12.96 5.69 -11.11
C ALA A 172 -11.69 5.31 -10.33
N PHE A 173 -10.53 5.87 -10.68
CA PHE A 173 -9.28 5.60 -9.98
C PHE A 173 -9.35 6.01 -8.50
N LEU A 174 -9.82 7.23 -8.22
CA LEU A 174 -9.94 7.76 -6.86
C LEU A 174 -10.90 6.92 -6.02
N ARG A 175 -12.04 6.54 -6.58
CA ARG A 175 -12.96 5.59 -5.95
C ARG A 175 -12.26 4.27 -5.63
N ASN A 176 -11.57 3.70 -6.61
CA ASN A 176 -11.01 2.35 -6.50
C ASN A 176 -9.86 2.30 -5.49
N ILE A 177 -9.10 3.40 -5.33
CA ILE A 177 -8.07 3.54 -4.29
C ILE A 177 -8.68 3.33 -2.89
N LEU A 178 -9.81 3.98 -2.59
CA LEU A 178 -10.43 3.85 -1.27
C LEU A 178 -10.90 2.41 -1.03
N ASN A 179 -11.50 1.77 -2.05
CA ASN A 179 -11.89 0.36 -2.00
C ASN A 179 -10.67 -0.57 -1.81
N MET A 180 -9.53 -0.24 -2.39
CA MET A 180 -8.28 -1.01 -2.27
C MET A 180 -7.76 -0.98 -0.82
N ILE A 181 -7.75 0.18 -0.17
CA ILE A 181 -7.21 0.32 1.21
C ILE A 181 -8.25 -0.10 2.26
N HIS A 182 -9.53 -0.19 1.90
CA HIS A 182 -10.64 -0.54 2.80
C HIS A 182 -10.37 -1.72 3.75
N PRO A 183 -9.84 -2.87 3.30
CA PRO A 183 -9.53 -3.98 4.22
C PRO A 183 -8.50 -3.58 5.29
N PHE A 184 -7.51 -2.76 4.94
CA PHE A 184 -6.54 -2.27 5.93
C PHE A 184 -7.17 -1.30 6.92
N LEU A 185 -8.06 -0.41 6.46
CA LEU A 185 -8.80 0.49 7.35
C LEU A 185 -9.68 -0.30 8.32
N ASP A 186 -10.46 -1.26 7.81
CA ASP A 186 -11.30 -2.15 8.63
C ASP A 186 -10.46 -2.92 9.65
N PHE A 187 -9.28 -3.40 9.25
CA PHE A 187 -8.37 -4.08 10.15
C PHE A 187 -7.92 -3.20 11.33
N ILE A 188 -7.47 -1.97 11.07
CA ILE A 188 -6.98 -1.07 12.12
C ILE A 188 -8.13 -0.56 12.99
N ILE A 189 -9.23 -0.13 12.36
CA ILE A 189 -10.34 0.58 13.02
C ILE A 189 -11.26 -0.39 13.76
N LEU A 190 -11.57 -1.56 13.19
CA LEU A 190 -12.60 -2.48 13.70
C LEU A 190 -12.02 -3.73 14.38
N ASP A 191 -11.08 -4.41 13.73
CA ASP A 191 -10.58 -5.72 14.19
C ASP A 191 -9.45 -5.60 15.22
N GLY A 192 -8.58 -4.62 15.03
CA GLY A 192 -7.42 -4.35 15.87
C GLY A 192 -6.24 -5.30 15.72
N VAL A 193 -5.06 -4.81 16.12
CA VAL A 193 -3.86 -5.62 16.28
C VAL A 193 -3.91 -6.26 17.67
N GLN A 194 -4.11 -7.58 17.71
CA GLN A 194 -4.26 -8.34 18.96
C GLN A 194 -3.17 -7.97 19.98
N GLY A 195 -3.59 -7.50 21.16
CA GLY A 195 -2.70 -7.25 22.31
C GLY A 195 -2.02 -5.87 22.38
N LYS A 196 -2.28 -4.95 21.44
CA LYS A 196 -1.66 -3.60 21.41
C LYS A 196 -2.68 -2.46 21.42
N PHE A 197 -3.54 -2.45 22.45
CA PHE A 197 -4.68 -1.52 22.56
C PHE A 197 -4.32 -0.04 22.42
N GLU A 198 -3.25 0.44 23.07
CA GLU A 198 -2.88 1.87 23.02
C GLU A 198 -2.37 2.29 21.64
N LEU A 199 -1.57 1.45 20.97
CA LEU A 199 -1.13 1.71 19.60
C LEU A 199 -2.31 1.70 18.63
N GLN A 200 -3.25 0.78 18.81
CA GLN A 200 -4.46 0.73 17.99
C GLN A 200 -5.28 2.01 18.13
N LYS A 201 -5.49 2.55 19.35
CA LYS A 201 -6.20 3.83 19.55
C LYS A 201 -5.54 4.96 18.76
N TYR A 202 -4.23 5.07 18.86
CA TYR A 202 -3.46 6.08 18.12
C TYR A 202 -3.64 5.92 16.60
N TRP A 203 -3.44 4.71 16.06
CA TRP A 203 -3.57 4.44 14.63
C TRP A 203 -4.98 4.70 14.11
N THR A 204 -6.01 4.24 14.84
CA THR A 204 -7.41 4.49 14.51
C THR A 204 -7.69 5.98 14.47
N SER A 205 -7.26 6.74 15.49
CA SER A 205 -7.43 8.19 15.51
C SER A 205 -6.76 8.87 14.31
N THR A 206 -5.54 8.45 13.95
CA THR A 206 -4.82 8.99 12.79
C THR A 206 -5.55 8.71 11.48
N LEU A 207 -6.02 7.48 11.24
CA LEU A 207 -6.71 7.14 9.99
C LEU A 207 -8.09 7.79 9.89
N VAL A 208 -8.83 7.87 10.99
CA VAL A 208 -10.11 8.59 11.04
C VAL A 208 -9.89 10.06 10.74
N HIS A 209 -8.88 10.69 11.35
CA HIS A 209 -8.54 12.08 11.06
C HIS A 209 -8.18 12.29 9.59
N PHE A 210 -7.36 11.41 9.02
CA PHE A 210 -7.01 11.42 7.61
C PHE A 210 -8.25 11.35 6.69
N LEU A 211 -9.19 10.43 6.96
CA LEU A 211 -10.43 10.32 6.21
C LEU A 211 -11.32 11.56 6.33
N ILE A 212 -11.40 12.15 7.53
CA ILE A 212 -12.08 13.43 7.76
C ILE A 212 -11.45 14.51 6.89
N GLN A 213 -10.11 14.61 6.84
CA GLN A 213 -9.43 15.58 5.98
C GLN A 213 -9.81 15.40 4.51
N ILE A 214 -9.89 14.17 4.00
CA ILE A 214 -10.38 13.91 2.63
C ILE A 214 -11.79 14.48 2.43
N VAL A 215 -12.71 14.27 3.38
CA VAL A 215 -14.08 14.79 3.30
C VAL A 215 -14.15 16.32 3.33
N TYR A 216 -13.28 16.97 4.11
CA TYR A 216 -13.28 18.43 4.29
C TYR A 216 -12.38 19.19 3.31
N GLN A 217 -11.48 18.53 2.58
CA GLN A 217 -10.62 19.20 1.61
C GLN A 217 -11.46 19.95 0.59
N ASN A 218 -11.33 21.28 0.60
CA ASN A 218 -12.10 22.18 -0.23
C ASN A 218 -11.43 22.26 -1.61
N ILE A 219 -11.72 21.26 -2.44
CA ILE A 219 -11.29 21.24 -3.83
C ILE A 219 -12.55 21.50 -4.66
N ASP A 220 -12.58 22.62 -5.38
CA ASP A 220 -13.66 23.01 -6.31
C ASP A 220 -13.78 22.08 -7.54
N ASP A 221 -13.20 20.89 -7.47
CA ASP A 221 -13.09 19.95 -8.56
C ASP A 221 -14.10 18.81 -8.38
N LYS A 222 -15.03 18.75 -9.35
CA LYS A 222 -16.14 17.80 -9.40
C LYS A 222 -15.66 16.35 -9.40
N GLU A 223 -14.44 16.09 -9.86
CA GLU A 223 -13.83 14.76 -9.89
C GLU A 223 -13.61 14.17 -8.48
N PHE A 224 -13.60 15.01 -7.43
CA PHE A 224 -13.35 14.60 -6.04
C PHE A 224 -14.61 14.46 -5.20
N ILE A 225 -15.76 14.88 -5.71
CA ILE A 225 -17.04 14.75 -5.01
C ILE A 225 -17.32 13.27 -4.71
N GLU A 226 -17.09 12.38 -5.69
CA GLU A 226 -17.32 10.94 -5.51
C GLU A 226 -16.39 10.34 -4.44
N LEU A 227 -15.12 10.74 -4.41
CA LEU A 227 -14.17 10.31 -3.37
C LEU A 227 -14.63 10.77 -1.98
N ARG A 228 -15.02 12.04 -1.84
CA ARG A 228 -15.51 12.61 -0.57
C ARG A 228 -16.77 11.90 -0.08
N GLU A 229 -17.73 11.68 -0.97
CA GLU A 229 -18.96 10.93 -0.65
C GLU A 229 -18.66 9.51 -0.19
N ARG A 230 -17.72 8.81 -0.85
CA ARG A 230 -17.35 7.45 -0.44
C ARG A 230 -16.59 7.43 0.87
N ALA A 231 -15.67 8.37 1.11
CA ALA A 231 -14.98 8.51 2.39
C ALA A 231 -16.00 8.79 3.53
N LEU A 232 -16.99 9.65 3.29
CA LEU A 232 -18.06 9.90 4.25
C LEU A 232 -18.93 8.66 4.47
N LYS A 233 -19.36 7.97 3.41
CA LYS A 233 -20.12 6.71 3.51
C LYS A 233 -19.34 5.67 4.29
N TYR A 234 -18.03 5.58 4.10
CA TYR A 234 -17.19 4.68 4.87
C TYR A 234 -17.16 5.04 6.36
N LEU A 235 -16.90 6.31 6.69
CA LEU A 235 -16.91 6.81 8.08
C LEU A 235 -18.25 6.52 8.77
N LEU A 236 -19.37 6.76 8.09
CA LEU A 236 -20.70 6.42 8.60
C LEU A 236 -20.89 4.90 8.80
N SER A 237 -20.37 4.08 7.88
CA SER A 237 -20.43 2.63 8.00
C SER A 237 -19.63 2.10 9.19
N ILE A 238 -18.51 2.73 9.55
CA ILE A 238 -17.72 2.39 10.73
C ILE A 238 -18.58 2.58 11.99
N ILE A 239 -19.26 3.73 12.11
CA ILE A 239 -20.12 4.04 13.27
C ILE A 239 -21.19 2.95 13.45
N GLN A 240 -21.78 2.47 12.35
CA GLN A 240 -22.78 1.40 12.38
C GLN A 240 -22.22 0.02 12.77
N LYS A 241 -20.94 -0.23 12.51
CA LYS A 241 -20.27 -1.51 12.78
C LYS A 241 -19.67 -1.59 14.19
N ILE A 242 -19.52 -0.47 14.89
CA ILE A 242 -19.01 -0.46 16.27
C ILE A 242 -20.12 -0.93 17.23
N PRO A 243 -19.93 -2.04 17.97
CA PRO A 243 -20.95 -2.51 18.91
C PRO A 243 -21.23 -1.48 20.01
N LEU A 244 -22.52 -1.17 20.27
CA LEU A 244 -22.97 -0.28 21.34
C LEU A 244 -22.46 -0.68 22.75
N SER A 245 -22.17 -1.97 22.97
CA SER A 245 -21.60 -2.49 24.22
C SER A 245 -20.13 -2.08 24.42
N SER A 246 -19.37 -1.88 23.35
CA SER A 246 -18.00 -1.37 23.40
C SER A 246 -17.98 0.11 23.81
N ILE A 247 -18.99 0.87 23.39
CA ILE A 247 -19.15 2.30 23.71
C ILE A 247 -19.35 2.51 25.21
N THR A 248 -20.15 1.67 25.88
CA THR A 248 -20.38 1.77 27.34
C THR A 248 -19.15 1.38 28.17
N SER A 249 -18.30 0.47 27.68
CA SER A 249 -17.01 0.18 28.33
C SER A 249 -15.96 1.28 28.12
N TYR A 250 -15.99 1.97 26.98
CA TYR A 250 -15.13 3.12 26.66
C TYR A 250 -15.55 4.40 27.41
N ILE A 251 -16.83 4.59 27.72
CA ILE A 251 -17.33 5.74 28.49
C ILE A 251 -16.74 5.77 29.92
N ASN A 252 -16.38 4.61 30.49
CA ASN A 252 -15.72 4.54 31.80
C ASN A 252 -14.19 4.69 31.75
N TYR A 253 -13.57 4.61 30.57
CA TYR A 253 -12.12 4.77 30.40
C TYR A 253 -11.80 5.90 29.42
N ASP A 254 -11.70 7.09 30.03
CA ASP A 254 -10.97 8.26 29.56
C ASP A 254 -11.49 8.90 28.26
N VAL A 255 -11.99 10.12 28.42
CA VAL A 255 -12.54 11.06 27.43
C VAL A 255 -11.42 11.61 26.50
N LYS A 256 -10.50 10.75 26.05
CA LYS A 256 -9.37 11.12 25.20
C LYS A 256 -9.46 10.64 23.76
N ASN A 257 -10.42 9.78 23.42
CA ASN A 257 -10.71 9.48 22.01
C ASN A 257 -11.72 10.49 21.46
N SER A 258 -11.36 11.77 21.57
CA SER A 258 -12.21 12.92 21.29
C SER A 258 -12.66 12.95 19.82
N THR A 259 -11.90 12.45 18.86
CA THR A 259 -12.31 12.50 17.43
C THR A 259 -13.45 11.55 17.09
N LEU A 260 -13.44 10.32 17.61
CA LEU A 260 -14.54 9.36 17.38
C LEU A 260 -15.78 9.75 18.21
N TYR A 261 -15.57 10.23 19.43
CA TYR A 261 -16.64 10.74 20.28
C TYR A 261 -17.29 12.01 19.70
N LEU A 262 -16.50 12.95 19.15
CA LEU A 262 -16.99 14.13 18.46
C LEU A 262 -17.73 13.76 17.17
N LEU A 263 -17.28 12.75 16.42
CA LEU A 263 -18.02 12.21 15.27
C LEU A 263 -19.38 11.64 15.68
N ILE A 264 -19.46 10.94 16.82
CA ILE A 264 -20.71 10.38 17.35
C ILE A 264 -21.63 11.49 17.90
N GLN A 265 -21.08 12.56 18.50
CA GLN A 265 -21.86 13.69 19.03
C GLN A 265 -22.26 14.75 17.99
N SER A 266 -21.67 14.74 16.79
CA SER A 266 -21.96 15.72 15.73
C SER A 266 -23.18 15.34 14.87
N PHE A 267 -23.91 14.28 15.25
CA PHE A 267 -25.19 13.84 14.69
C PHE A 267 -26.22 13.69 15.82
#